data_AF-A0A7Y7C4K6-F1
#
_entry.id   AF-A0A7Y7C4K6-F1
#
_cell.length_a   1.000
_cell.length_b   1.000
_cell.length_c   1.000
_cell.angle_alpha   90.00
_cell.angle_beta   90.00
_cell.angle_gamma   90.00
#
_symmetry.space_group_name_H-M   'P 1'
#
loop_
_entity.id
_entity.type
_entity.pdbx_description
1 polymer ?
#
loop_
_entity_poly.entity_id
_entity_poly.type
_entity_poly.pdbx_seq_one_letter_code
_entity_poly.pdbx_strand_id
1 'polypeptide(L)'
;MIAFGVERGTPEPLTELARRLSRAEDKDRARGMFFLGALDVVRQEAGEAAAARCLAASRERAFVPFFLYPITSFLRLSFSAAGLLAPRLGGFEAAMRTIGARSAQDFLSTVVGRSFLALSGGCPRRLVSNLPSGYSTAVSYGERDVEWMGERQGRLNMFRDFMPHSYHEGVLRAALAAVGARGTHIHGRATGLLDSEYEVSWS
;
A
#
# COMPACT_ATOMS: atom_id res chain seq x y z
N MET A 1 -21.37 -33.28 15.29
CA MET A 1 -20.51 -33.01 14.12
C MET A 1 -20.34 -31.51 14.05
N ILE A 2 -19.19 -30.98 14.50
CA ILE A 2 -18.88 -29.55 14.42
C ILE A 2 -17.84 -29.42 13.31
N ALA A 3 -18.20 -28.71 12.25
CA ALA A 3 -17.30 -28.38 11.16
C ALA A 3 -16.26 -27.38 11.66
N PHE A 4 -15.00 -27.78 11.71
CA PHE A 4 -13.88 -26.85 11.86
C PHE A 4 -13.80 -26.02 10.58
N GLY A 5 -14.20 -24.75 10.69
CA GLY A 5 -13.87 -23.75 9.69
C GLY A 5 -12.35 -23.67 9.58
N VAL A 6 -11.82 -24.01 8.42
CA VAL A 6 -10.42 -23.79 8.10
C VAL A 6 -10.22 -22.28 8.09
N GLU A 7 -9.66 -21.72 9.16
CA GLU A 7 -8.98 -20.43 9.09
C GLU A 7 -7.99 -20.53 7.94
N ARG A 8 -8.27 -19.80 6.85
CA ARG A 8 -7.32 -19.68 5.74
C ARG A 8 -6.14 -18.90 6.29
N GLY A 9 -5.14 -19.61 6.82
CA GLY A 9 -3.89 -19.02 7.29
C GLY A 9 -3.32 -18.13 6.20
N THR A 10 -2.82 -16.96 6.60
CA THR A 10 -2.15 -16.03 5.70
C THR A 10 -1.06 -16.80 4.94
N PRO A 11 -1.05 -16.79 3.59
CA PRO A 11 -0.03 -17.50 2.83
C PRO A 11 1.37 -17.03 3.23
N GLU A 12 2.32 -17.96 3.24
CA GLU A 12 3.73 -17.64 3.50
C GLU A 12 4.21 -16.56 2.51
N PRO A 13 4.98 -15.54 2.95
CA PRO A 13 5.25 -14.36 2.13
C PRO A 13 5.87 -14.63 0.76
N LEU A 14 6.78 -15.60 0.63
CA LEU A 14 7.39 -15.93 -0.66
C LEU A 14 6.39 -16.60 -1.61
N THR A 15 5.54 -17.47 -1.07
CA THR A 15 4.43 -18.08 -1.82
C THR A 15 3.47 -17.01 -2.33
N GLU A 16 3.13 -16.04 -1.50
CA GLU A 16 2.26 -14.93 -1.89
C GLU A 16 2.92 -14.02 -2.95
N LEU A 17 4.20 -13.71 -2.79
CA LEU A 17 4.97 -12.95 -3.79
C LEU A 17 4.94 -13.65 -5.15
N ALA A 18 5.21 -14.95 -5.20
CA ALA A 18 5.23 -15.72 -6.44
C ALA A 18 3.86 -15.67 -7.16
N ARG A 19 2.76 -15.82 -6.40
CA ARG A 19 1.40 -15.75 -6.93
C ARG A 19 1.04 -14.36 -7.48
N ARG A 20 1.46 -13.29 -6.81
CA ARG A 20 1.23 -11.90 -7.28
C ARG A 20 2.06 -11.60 -8.52
N LEU A 21 3.32 -12.02 -8.54
CA LEU A 21 4.20 -11.88 -9.71
C LEU A 21 3.64 -12.59 -10.94
N SER A 22 3.03 -13.77 -10.79
CA SER A 22 2.46 -14.52 -11.92
C SER A 22 1.19 -13.90 -12.52
N ARG A 23 0.65 -12.83 -11.92
CA ARG A 23 -0.53 -12.11 -12.42
C ARG A 23 -0.22 -10.75 -13.03
N ALA A 24 1.02 -10.27 -12.90
CA ALA A 24 1.43 -9.00 -13.42
C ALA A 24 1.62 -9.05 -14.94
N GLU A 25 1.18 -8.00 -15.61
CA GLU A 25 1.40 -7.76 -17.04
C GLU A 25 2.41 -6.62 -17.25
N ASP A 26 3.02 -6.54 -18.43
CA ASP A 26 4.06 -5.53 -18.75
C ASP A 26 3.57 -4.07 -18.63
N LYS A 27 2.25 -3.86 -18.76
CA LYS A 27 1.59 -2.56 -18.61
C LYS A 27 1.43 -2.12 -17.15
N ASP A 28 1.53 -3.06 -16.19
CA ASP A 28 1.26 -2.81 -14.79
C ASP A 28 2.48 -2.14 -14.15
N ARG A 29 2.34 -0.85 -13.78
CA ARG A 29 3.45 0.00 -13.35
C ARG A 29 3.09 0.87 -12.14
N ALA A 30 4.12 1.21 -11.38
CA ALA A 30 4.06 2.11 -10.22
C ALA A 30 5.14 3.21 -10.32
N ARG A 31 4.90 4.36 -9.66
CA ARG A 31 5.85 5.47 -9.64
C ARG A 31 7.11 5.15 -8.82
N GLY A 32 8.27 5.60 -9.30
CA GLY A 32 9.58 5.37 -8.68
C GLY A 32 9.69 5.89 -7.24
N MET A 33 8.93 6.92 -6.89
CA MET A 33 8.88 7.45 -5.52
C MET A 33 8.53 6.41 -4.45
N PHE A 34 7.66 5.44 -4.76
CA PHE A 34 7.29 4.41 -3.78
C PHE A 34 8.45 3.45 -3.51
N PHE A 35 9.27 3.18 -4.52
CA PHE A 35 10.49 2.40 -4.36
C PHE A 35 11.50 3.14 -3.47
N LEU A 36 11.67 4.45 -3.71
CA LEU A 36 12.54 5.29 -2.88
C LEU A 36 12.08 5.33 -1.43
N GLY A 37 10.78 5.54 -1.20
CA GLY A 37 10.17 5.52 0.14
C GLY A 37 10.40 4.21 0.88
N ALA A 38 10.16 3.07 0.22
CA ALA A 38 10.41 1.76 0.79
C ALA A 38 11.90 1.56 1.15
N LEU A 39 12.82 1.97 0.27
CA LEU A 39 14.26 1.90 0.56
C LEU A 39 14.66 2.82 1.71
N ASP A 40 14.07 4.01 1.82
CA ASP A 40 14.34 4.93 2.92
C ASP A 40 13.92 4.33 4.27
N VAL A 41 12.75 3.68 4.36
CA VAL A 41 12.31 2.96 5.57
C VAL A 41 13.33 1.87 5.93
N VAL A 42 13.76 1.09 4.94
CA VAL A 42 14.76 0.03 5.17
C VAL A 42 16.10 0.62 5.63
N ARG A 43 16.56 1.74 5.07
CA ARG A 43 17.80 2.40 5.51
C ARG A 43 17.70 2.86 6.96
N GLN A 44 16.58 3.47 7.33
CA GLN A 44 16.35 3.96 8.69
C GLN A 44 16.30 2.83 9.71
N GLU A 45 15.64 1.72 9.38
CA GLU A 45 15.44 0.63 10.32
C GLU A 45 16.53 -0.43 10.29
N ALA A 46 16.97 -0.86 9.12
CA ALA A 46 17.87 -2.00 8.93
C ALA A 46 19.22 -1.64 8.28
N GLY A 47 19.47 -0.36 8.00
CA GLY A 47 20.73 0.15 7.48
C GLY A 47 20.93 -0.01 5.97
N GLU A 48 22.02 0.56 5.47
CA GLU A 48 22.36 0.64 4.04
C GLU A 48 22.49 -0.73 3.36
N ALA A 49 23.10 -1.71 4.04
CA ALA A 49 23.28 -3.04 3.47
C ALA A 49 21.93 -3.74 3.22
N ALA A 50 20.95 -3.55 4.10
CA ALA A 50 19.60 -4.07 3.91
C ALA A 50 18.90 -3.38 2.73
N ALA A 51 19.04 -2.06 2.60
CA ALA A 51 18.47 -1.32 1.49
C ALA A 51 19.08 -1.70 0.15
N ALA A 52 20.40 -1.92 0.08
CA ALA A 52 21.08 -2.42 -1.11
C ALA A 52 20.54 -3.80 -1.55
N ARG A 53 20.23 -4.69 -0.60
CA ARG A 53 19.58 -5.98 -0.90
C ARG A 53 18.19 -5.81 -1.48
N CYS A 54 17.38 -4.89 -0.94
CA CYS A 54 16.05 -4.59 -1.47
C CYS A 54 16.12 -3.98 -2.89
N LEU A 55 17.09 -3.08 -3.13
CA LEU A 55 17.34 -2.52 -4.45
C LEU A 55 17.71 -3.62 -5.44
N ALA A 56 18.65 -4.50 -5.08
CA ALA A 56 19.03 -5.63 -5.93
C ALA A 56 17.84 -6.58 -6.22
N ALA A 57 16.97 -6.82 -5.23
CA ALA A 57 15.77 -7.63 -5.39
C ALA A 57 14.79 -7.03 -6.41
N SER A 58 14.73 -5.70 -6.53
CA SER A 58 13.88 -5.03 -7.51
C SER A 58 14.29 -5.30 -8.96
N ARG A 59 15.56 -5.70 -9.20
CA ARG A 59 16.21 -5.82 -10.52
C ARG A 59 16.37 -4.50 -11.28
N GLU A 60 16.14 -3.38 -10.61
CA GLU A 60 16.40 -2.04 -11.11
C GLU A 60 17.73 -1.51 -10.54
N ARG A 61 18.34 -0.54 -11.25
CA ARG A 61 19.60 0.09 -10.79
C ARG A 61 19.38 1.27 -9.86
N ALA A 62 18.36 2.08 -10.16
CA ALA A 62 18.01 3.29 -9.44
C ALA A 62 16.60 3.74 -9.84
N PHE A 63 16.02 4.65 -9.07
CA PHE A 63 14.67 5.15 -9.29
C PHE A 63 14.66 6.66 -9.44
N VAL A 64 13.89 7.14 -10.41
CA VAL A 64 13.51 8.55 -10.56
C VAL A 64 12.07 8.69 -10.06
N PRO A 65 11.77 9.63 -9.14
CA PRO A 65 10.48 9.67 -8.43
C PRO A 65 9.24 9.57 -9.32
N PHE A 66 9.23 10.30 -10.43
CA PHE A 66 8.07 10.39 -11.32
C PHE A 66 8.09 9.41 -12.49
N PHE A 67 9.13 8.58 -12.66
CA PHE A 67 9.14 7.57 -13.70
C PHE A 67 8.30 6.35 -13.29
N LEU A 68 7.79 5.63 -14.28
CA LEU A 68 7.02 4.41 -14.07
C LEU A 68 7.92 3.18 -14.22
N TYR A 69 7.83 2.27 -13.26
CA TYR A 69 8.59 1.03 -13.20
C TYR A 69 7.64 -0.16 -13.12
N PRO A 70 8.04 -1.35 -13.59
CA PRO A 70 7.21 -2.55 -13.51
C PRO A 70 6.75 -2.82 -12.07
N ILE A 71 5.47 -3.15 -11.88
CA ILE A 71 4.94 -3.51 -10.56
C ILE A 71 5.67 -4.73 -9.98
N THR A 72 6.17 -5.63 -10.84
CA THR A 72 6.95 -6.79 -10.41
C THR A 72 8.27 -6.40 -9.74
N SER A 73 8.89 -5.29 -10.15
CA SER A 73 10.08 -4.74 -9.49
C SER A 73 9.72 -4.22 -8.11
N PHE A 74 8.58 -3.53 -7.97
CA PHE A 74 8.12 -3.01 -6.68
C PHE A 74 7.72 -4.13 -5.71
N LEU A 75 7.03 -5.16 -6.21
CA LEU A 75 6.65 -6.33 -5.41
C LEU A 75 7.87 -7.02 -4.79
N ARG A 76 8.91 -7.28 -5.60
CA ARG A 76 10.14 -7.91 -5.11
C ARG A 76 10.83 -7.04 -4.05
N LEU A 77 10.93 -5.74 -4.31
CA LEU A 77 11.51 -4.79 -3.37
C LEU A 77 10.73 -4.78 -2.05
N SER A 78 9.43 -4.56 -2.10
CA SER A 78 8.57 -4.40 -0.92
C SER A 78 8.44 -5.67 -0.09
N PHE A 79 8.37 -6.85 -0.72
CA PHE A 79 8.38 -8.12 0.01
C PHE A 79 9.75 -8.39 0.65
N SER A 80 10.85 -8.08 -0.05
CA SER A 80 12.19 -8.17 0.54
C SER A 80 12.35 -7.22 1.72
N ALA A 81 11.88 -5.98 1.59
CA ALA A 81 11.89 -4.97 2.63
C ALA A 81 11.07 -5.44 3.85
N ALA A 82 9.82 -5.87 3.64
CA ALA A 82 8.96 -6.32 4.71
C ALA A 82 9.54 -7.52 5.46
N GLY A 83 10.16 -8.48 4.77
CA GLY A 83 10.85 -9.60 5.40
C GLY A 83 12.04 -9.17 6.28
N LEU A 84 12.84 -8.20 5.83
CA LEU A 84 13.98 -7.66 6.59
C LEU A 84 13.54 -6.81 7.79
N LEU A 85 12.41 -6.11 7.67
CA LEU A 85 11.86 -5.24 8.70
C LEU A 85 11.01 -6.00 9.74
N ALA A 86 10.45 -7.15 9.37
CA ALA A 86 9.52 -7.90 10.21
C ALA A 86 10.02 -8.17 11.64
N PRO A 87 11.28 -8.58 11.89
CA PRO A 87 11.77 -8.81 13.26
C PRO A 87 11.79 -7.54 14.13
N ARG A 88 11.82 -6.35 13.51
CA ARG A 88 11.92 -5.05 14.19
C ARG A 88 10.56 -4.39 14.39
N LEU A 89 9.66 -4.59 13.43
CA LEU A 89 8.37 -3.90 13.37
C LEU A 89 7.19 -4.75 13.85
N GLY A 90 7.45 -5.94 14.41
CA GLY A 90 6.40 -6.80 14.95
C GLY A 90 5.70 -7.66 13.90
N GLY A 91 6.40 -8.03 12.83
CA GLY A 91 5.95 -8.97 11.80
C GLY A 91 5.82 -8.36 10.41
N PHE A 92 5.59 -9.24 9.43
CA PHE A 92 5.54 -8.89 8.01
C PHE A 92 4.43 -7.87 7.67
N GLU A 93 3.22 -8.10 8.19
CA GLU A 93 2.09 -7.20 7.96
C GLU A 93 2.33 -5.81 8.57
N ALA A 94 2.96 -5.72 9.74
CA ALA A 94 3.31 -4.46 10.37
C ALA A 94 4.40 -3.71 9.57
N ALA A 95 5.36 -4.44 9.01
CA ALA A 95 6.31 -3.86 8.08
C ALA A 95 5.63 -3.35 6.79
N MET A 96 4.70 -4.12 6.21
CA MET A 96 3.92 -3.68 5.04
C MET A 96 3.12 -2.41 5.32
N ARG A 97 2.45 -2.30 6.48
CA ARG A 97 1.79 -1.06 6.91
C ARG A 97 2.75 0.12 6.97
N THR A 98 3.95 -0.10 7.49
CA THR A 98 4.97 0.96 7.61
C THR A 98 5.42 1.46 6.23
N ILE A 99 5.70 0.53 5.30
CA ILE A 99 6.08 0.86 3.91
C ILE A 99 4.92 1.59 3.20
N GLY A 100 3.68 1.14 3.40
CA GLY A 100 2.50 1.78 2.81
C GLY A 100 2.24 3.19 3.37
N ALA A 101 2.39 3.38 4.68
CA ALA A 101 2.29 4.70 5.30
C ALA A 101 3.33 5.67 4.73
N ARG A 102 4.57 5.22 4.55
CA ARG A 102 5.60 6.02 3.89
C ARG A 102 5.23 6.39 2.45
N SER A 103 4.68 5.45 1.70
CA SER A 103 4.27 5.67 0.31
C SER A 103 3.17 6.73 0.19
N ALA A 104 2.22 6.77 1.12
CA ALA A 104 1.25 7.85 1.20
C ALA A 104 1.93 9.19 1.48
N GLN A 105 2.83 9.27 2.46
CA GLN A 105 3.54 10.50 2.79
C GLN A 105 4.33 11.05 1.59
N ASP A 106 5.06 10.18 0.89
CA ASP A 106 5.81 10.57 -0.31
C ASP A 106 4.86 11.09 -1.40
N PHE A 107 3.72 10.43 -1.63
CA PHE A 107 2.71 10.92 -2.59
C PHE A 107 2.22 12.31 -2.22
N LEU A 108 1.82 12.48 -0.96
CA LEU A 108 1.26 13.71 -0.43
C LEU A 108 2.27 14.86 -0.39
N SER A 109 3.57 14.57 -0.40
CA SER A 109 4.63 15.58 -0.52
C SER A 109 4.88 16.07 -1.95
N THR A 110 4.20 15.51 -2.97
CA THR A 110 4.29 16.00 -4.36
C THR A 110 3.32 17.15 -4.63
N VAL A 111 3.49 17.85 -5.76
CA VAL A 111 2.51 18.87 -6.21
C VAL A 111 1.12 18.25 -6.39
N VAL A 112 1.05 17.08 -7.03
CA VAL A 112 -0.23 16.36 -7.25
C VAL A 112 -0.87 15.97 -5.93
N GLY A 113 -0.08 15.40 -5.00
CA GLY A 113 -0.57 15.02 -3.67
C GLY A 113 -1.01 16.20 -2.81
N ARG A 114 -0.31 17.34 -2.87
CA ARG A 114 -0.75 18.57 -2.19
C ARG A 114 -2.05 19.11 -2.78
N SER A 115 -2.20 19.11 -4.10
CA SER A 115 -3.47 19.48 -4.74
C SER A 115 -4.60 18.53 -4.34
N PHE A 116 -4.32 17.23 -4.25
CA PHE A 116 -5.25 16.21 -3.76
C PHE A 116 -5.72 16.51 -2.32
N LEU A 117 -4.80 16.86 -1.41
CA LEU A 117 -5.15 17.28 -0.04
C LEU A 117 -5.97 18.58 -0.03
N ALA A 118 -5.59 19.58 -0.83
CA ALA A 118 -6.31 20.84 -0.91
C ALA A 118 -7.77 20.62 -1.34
N LEU A 119 -8.01 19.75 -2.33
CA LEU A 119 -9.35 19.38 -2.79
C LEU A 119 -10.18 18.67 -1.71
N SER A 120 -9.53 17.95 -0.78
CA SER A 120 -10.25 17.36 0.37
C SER A 120 -10.75 18.43 1.34
N GLY A 121 -10.12 19.60 1.39
CA GLY A 121 -10.44 20.70 2.31
C GLY A 121 -10.51 20.24 3.76
N GLY A 122 -9.60 19.36 4.18
CA GLY A 122 -9.56 18.78 5.54
C GLY A 122 -10.73 17.84 5.88
N CYS A 123 -11.55 17.45 4.90
CA CYS A 123 -12.69 16.55 5.13
C CYS A 123 -12.29 15.10 4.81
N PRO A 124 -12.29 14.18 5.80
CA PRO A 124 -11.95 12.78 5.57
C PRO A 124 -12.86 12.10 4.55
N ARG A 125 -14.17 12.42 4.55
CA ARG A 125 -15.11 11.90 3.55
C ARG A 125 -14.70 12.27 2.13
N ARG A 126 -14.40 13.55 1.90
CA ARG A 126 -13.95 14.03 0.57
C ARG A 126 -12.61 13.41 0.18
N LEU A 127 -11.68 13.25 1.12
CA LEU A 127 -10.41 12.56 0.88
C LEU A 127 -10.67 11.13 0.38
N VAL A 128 -11.46 10.35 1.11
CA VAL A 128 -11.77 8.95 0.78
C VAL A 128 -12.51 8.86 -0.56
N SER A 129 -13.51 9.73 -0.80
CA SER A 129 -14.21 9.83 -2.09
C SER A 129 -13.27 10.06 -3.27
N ASN A 130 -12.15 10.75 -3.07
CA ASN A 130 -11.20 11.06 -4.13
C ASN A 130 -10.11 9.99 -4.30
N LEU A 131 -9.98 9.02 -3.39
CA LEU A 131 -8.94 7.98 -3.45
C LEU A 131 -8.82 7.30 -4.82
N PRO A 132 -9.91 6.91 -5.52
CA PRO A 132 -9.80 6.32 -6.85
C PRO A 132 -8.99 7.18 -7.84
N SER A 133 -9.22 8.50 -7.83
CA SER A 133 -8.45 9.45 -8.65
C SER A 133 -7.01 9.60 -8.15
N GLY A 134 -6.78 9.57 -6.84
CA GLY A 134 -5.42 9.58 -6.28
C GLY A 134 -4.61 8.38 -6.77
N TYR A 135 -5.17 7.17 -6.66
CA TYR A 135 -4.52 5.93 -7.11
C TYR A 135 -4.22 5.93 -8.62
N SER A 136 -5.11 6.45 -9.47
CA SER A 136 -4.87 6.46 -10.92
C SER A 136 -3.71 7.38 -11.35
N THR A 137 -3.28 8.32 -10.51
CA THR A 137 -2.06 9.11 -10.74
C THR A 137 -0.77 8.37 -10.33
N ALA A 138 -0.91 7.44 -9.38
CA ALA A 138 0.18 6.72 -8.73
C ALA A 138 0.55 5.40 -9.44
N VAL A 139 -0.44 4.72 -10.03
CA VAL A 139 -0.28 3.41 -10.67
C VAL A 139 -1.08 3.33 -11.97
N SER A 140 -0.69 2.43 -12.87
CA SER A 140 -1.38 2.18 -14.16
C SER A 140 -2.34 1.00 -14.14
N TYR A 141 -2.59 0.41 -12.96
CA TYR A 141 -3.36 -0.83 -12.82
C TYR A 141 -4.46 -0.70 -11.76
N GLY A 142 -5.44 -1.61 -11.87
CA GLY A 142 -6.49 -1.82 -10.90
C GLY A 142 -7.56 -0.74 -10.89
N GLU A 143 -8.65 -1.06 -10.21
CA GLU A 143 -9.82 -0.19 -10.06
C GLU A 143 -10.12 -0.02 -8.58
N ARG A 144 -10.70 1.12 -8.22
CA ARG A 144 -11.15 1.39 -6.85
C ARG A 144 -12.51 2.03 -6.87
N ASP A 145 -13.37 1.62 -5.95
CA ASP A 145 -14.63 2.28 -5.66
C ASP A 145 -14.81 2.50 -4.16
N VAL A 146 -15.69 3.44 -3.82
CA VAL A 146 -16.03 3.76 -2.44
C VAL A 146 -17.53 3.63 -2.26
N GLU A 147 -17.90 2.79 -1.32
CA GLU A 147 -19.26 2.65 -0.83
C GLU A 147 -19.39 3.33 0.53
N TRP A 148 -20.43 4.15 0.71
CA TRP A 148 -20.66 4.85 1.96
C TRP A 148 -21.69 4.12 2.82
N MET A 149 -21.29 3.73 4.02
CA MET A 149 -22.15 3.06 5.01
C MET A 149 -22.72 4.05 6.04
N GLY A 150 -22.16 5.26 6.12
CA GLY A 150 -22.63 6.36 6.96
C GLY A 150 -21.84 7.63 6.67
N GLU A 151 -22.05 8.69 7.47
CA GLU A 151 -21.37 9.98 7.29
C GLU A 151 -19.85 9.88 7.51
N ARG A 152 -19.45 9.11 8.54
CA ARG A 152 -18.05 8.92 8.98
C ARG A 152 -17.52 7.51 8.77
N GLN A 153 -18.17 6.74 7.90
CA GLN A 153 -17.82 5.34 7.65
C GLN A 153 -18.09 4.97 6.19
N GLY A 154 -17.11 4.35 5.56
CA GLY A 154 -17.21 3.82 4.21
C GLY A 154 -16.38 2.56 4.02
N ARG A 155 -16.57 1.92 2.88
CA ARG A 155 -15.80 0.77 2.42
C ARG A 155 -15.12 1.16 1.10
N LEU A 156 -13.81 1.01 1.06
CA LEU A 156 -13.03 1.12 -0.16
C LEU A 156 -12.83 -0.27 -0.72
N ASN A 157 -13.28 -0.50 -1.95
CA ASN A 157 -13.01 -1.75 -2.67
C ASN A 157 -11.85 -1.50 -3.63
N MET A 158 -10.90 -2.43 -3.68
CA MET A 158 -9.80 -2.42 -4.62
C MET A 158 -9.79 -3.71 -5.41
N PHE A 159 -9.75 -3.58 -6.73
CA PHE A 159 -9.69 -4.70 -7.66
C PHE A 159 -8.38 -4.67 -8.44
N ARG A 160 -7.81 -5.85 -8.64
CA ARG A 160 -6.54 -6.02 -9.35
C ARG A 160 -5.43 -5.12 -8.79
N ASP A 161 -5.35 -5.03 -7.47
CA ASP A 161 -4.26 -4.39 -6.74
C ASP A 161 -3.18 -5.41 -6.34
N PHE A 162 -1.94 -5.09 -6.69
CA PHE A 162 -0.81 -5.99 -6.47
C PHE A 162 -0.28 -5.98 -5.04
N MET A 163 -0.50 -4.93 -4.26
CA MET A 163 0.03 -4.88 -2.89
C MET A 163 -0.89 -5.64 -1.92
N PRO A 164 -0.34 -6.27 -0.87
CA PRO A 164 -1.16 -6.89 0.18
C PRO A 164 -2.03 -5.85 0.90
N HIS A 165 -3.15 -6.28 1.48
CA HIS A 165 -4.07 -5.36 2.15
C HIS A 165 -3.40 -4.55 3.27
N SER A 166 -2.50 -5.16 4.06
CA SER A 166 -1.76 -4.42 5.10
C SER A 166 -0.95 -3.23 4.59
N TYR A 167 -0.45 -3.29 3.37
CA TYR A 167 0.22 -2.14 2.77
C TYR A 167 -0.75 -0.95 2.66
N HIS A 168 -1.96 -1.18 2.13
CA HIS A 168 -2.94 -0.12 1.98
C HIS A 168 -3.60 0.28 3.29
N GLU A 169 -3.66 -0.58 4.31
CA GLU A 169 -4.03 -0.14 5.67
C GLU A 169 -3.09 0.97 6.15
N GLY A 170 -1.79 0.85 5.87
CA GLY A 170 -0.79 1.89 6.12
C GLY A 170 -1.03 3.16 5.30
N VAL A 171 -1.27 3.00 4.01
CA VAL A 171 -1.56 4.12 3.08
C VAL A 171 -2.76 4.93 3.57
N LEU A 172 -3.88 4.26 3.84
CA LEU A 172 -5.13 4.89 4.25
C LEU A 172 -4.99 5.60 5.60
N ARG A 173 -4.24 5.00 6.54
CA ARG A 173 -4.02 5.58 7.87
C ARG A 173 -3.23 6.87 7.77
N ALA A 174 -2.16 6.87 6.98
CA ALA A 174 -1.35 8.06 6.74
C ALA A 174 -2.14 9.15 5.99
N ALA A 175 -2.93 8.77 4.99
CA ALA A 175 -3.75 9.72 4.24
C ALA A 175 -4.82 10.40 5.12
N LEU A 176 -5.53 9.65 5.95
CA LEU A 176 -6.51 10.20 6.89
C LEU A 176 -5.87 11.08 7.95
N ALA A 177 -4.70 10.69 8.47
CA ALA A 177 -3.95 11.52 9.40
C ALA A 177 -3.54 12.86 8.77
N ALA A 178 -3.18 12.87 7.47
CA ALA A 178 -2.77 14.08 6.77
C ALA A 178 -3.90 15.13 6.62
N VAL A 179 -5.17 14.73 6.73
CA VAL A 179 -6.31 15.65 6.75
C VAL A 179 -6.85 15.92 8.16
N GLY A 180 -6.13 15.48 9.19
CA GLY A 180 -6.50 15.70 10.59
C GLY A 180 -7.63 14.81 11.12
N ALA A 181 -7.92 13.69 10.44
CA ALA A 181 -8.90 12.73 10.95
C ALA A 181 -8.42 12.15 12.29
N ARG A 182 -9.34 12.05 13.26
CA ARG A 182 -9.08 11.46 14.58
C ARG A 182 -9.88 10.16 14.73
N GLY A 183 -9.49 9.34 15.71
CA GLY A 183 -10.19 8.09 16.00
C GLY A 183 -10.30 7.17 14.78
N THR A 184 -9.27 7.14 13.94
CA THR A 184 -9.33 6.44 12.65
C THR A 184 -9.25 4.93 12.84
N HIS A 185 -10.25 4.22 12.32
CA HIS A 185 -10.26 2.77 12.26
C HIS A 185 -10.19 2.34 10.80
N ILE A 186 -9.22 1.48 10.50
CA ILE A 186 -8.97 0.95 9.17
C ILE A 186 -8.72 -0.53 9.34
N HIS A 187 -9.53 -1.33 8.67
CA HIS A 187 -9.39 -2.77 8.63
C HIS A 187 -9.50 -3.24 7.18
N GLY A 188 -8.41 -3.79 6.66
CA GLY A 188 -8.33 -4.36 5.33
C GLY A 188 -8.42 -5.88 5.38
N ARG A 189 -9.09 -6.46 4.39
CA ARG A 189 -9.06 -7.90 4.16
C ARG A 189 -8.96 -8.23 2.69
N ALA A 190 -8.28 -9.32 2.38
CA ALA A 190 -8.26 -9.86 1.02
C ALA A 190 -9.62 -10.50 0.68
N THR A 191 -10.19 -10.15 -0.46
CA THR A 191 -11.38 -10.78 -1.06
C THR A 191 -11.00 -11.69 -2.24
N GLY A 192 -9.81 -11.50 -2.79
CA GLY A 192 -9.17 -12.32 -3.81
C GLY A 192 -7.64 -12.21 -3.72
N LEU A 193 -6.92 -12.79 -4.68
CA LEU A 193 -5.44 -12.67 -4.72
C LEU A 193 -5.01 -11.21 -4.90
N LEU A 194 -5.70 -10.48 -5.78
CA LEU A 194 -5.43 -9.08 -6.09
C LEU A 194 -6.62 -8.17 -5.71
N ASP A 195 -7.58 -8.70 -4.97
CA ASP A 195 -8.78 -7.95 -4.60
C ASP A 195 -8.82 -7.83 -3.08
N SER A 196 -9.18 -6.65 -2.59
CA SER A 196 -9.25 -6.37 -1.17
C SER A 196 -10.32 -5.32 -0.89
N GLU A 197 -10.90 -5.38 0.29
CA GLU A 197 -11.78 -4.35 0.80
C GLU A 197 -11.23 -3.78 2.10
N TYR A 198 -11.53 -2.50 2.34
CA TYR A 198 -11.09 -1.76 3.51
C TYR A 198 -12.29 -1.07 4.13
N GLU A 199 -12.62 -1.45 5.35
CA GLU A 199 -13.53 -0.67 6.17
C GLU A 199 -12.77 0.52 6.75
N VAL A 200 -13.31 1.72 6.54
CA VAL A 200 -12.69 2.98 6.93
C VAL A 200 -13.68 3.80 7.74
N SER A 201 -13.30 4.22 8.95
CA SER A 201 -14.10 5.13 9.78
C SER A 201 -13.25 6.09 10.60
N TRP A 202 -13.87 7.16 11.10
CA TRP A 202 -13.24 8.20 11.92
C TRP A 202 -14.21 8.85 12.91
N SER A 203 -13.66 9.56 13.90
CA SER A 203 -14.40 10.32 14.93
C SER A 203 -14.48 11.81 14.61
#